data_AF-A0A970MZU4-F1
#
_entry.id   AF-A0A970MZU4-F1
#
_cell.length_a   1.000
_cell.length_b   1.000
_cell.length_c   1.000
_cell.angle_alpha   90.00
_cell.angle_beta   90.00
_cell.angle_gamma   90.00
#
_symmetry.space_group_name_H-M   'P 1'
#
loop_
_entity.id
_entity.type
_entity.pdbx_description
1 polymer ?
#
loop_
_entity_poly.entity_id
_entity_poly.type
_entity_poly.pdbx_seq_one_letter_code
_entity_poly.pdbx_strand_id
1 'polypeptide(L)'
;IVVVMYAGRIVEKGTAEEIFQTPSHPYTVGLMASKPSLNKKVRRLYSIPGQVPNPIDMPNYCYFRDRCDKRFERCDGPYPEEYFLTKTHSVNCYLYENRKEEQRDG
;
A
#
# COMPACT_ATOMS: atom_id res chain seq x y z
N ILE A 1 -13.05 11.09 0.03
CA ILE A 1 -12.11 10.05 -0.47
C ILE A 1 -10.70 10.52 -0.20
N VAL A 2 -9.84 9.63 0.26
CA VAL A 2 -8.41 9.81 0.48
C VAL A 2 -7.66 8.93 -0.52
N VAL A 3 -6.59 9.46 -1.09
CA VAL A 3 -5.71 8.74 -2.02
C VAL A 3 -4.31 8.72 -1.41
N VAL A 4 -3.74 7.53 -1.30
CA VAL A 4 -2.37 7.33 -0.84
C VAL A 4 -1.50 7.05 -2.05
N MET A 5 -0.44 7.85 -2.18
CA MET A 5 0.50 7.75 -3.29
C MET A 5 1.90 7.38 -2.80
N TYR A 6 2.63 6.63 -3.62
CA TYR A 6 4.04 6.34 -3.43
C TYR A 6 4.79 6.46 -4.76
N ALA A 7 5.85 7.29 -4.77
CA ALA A 7 6.70 7.54 -5.94
C ALA A 7 5.91 7.76 -7.25
N GLY A 8 4.87 8.60 -7.19
CA GLY A 8 4.04 8.98 -8.33
C GLY A 8 2.91 7.99 -8.70
N ARG A 9 2.77 6.86 -8.00
CA ARG A 9 1.69 5.89 -8.22
C ARG A 9 0.66 5.94 -7.10
N ILE A 10 -0.61 5.76 -7.44
CA ILE A 10 -1.65 5.44 -6.47
C ILE A 10 -1.38 4.02 -5.98
N VAL A 11 -1.29 3.85 -4.66
CA VAL A 11 -1.09 2.55 -4.02
C VAL A 11 -2.32 2.10 -3.26
N GLU A 12 -3.14 3.05 -2.79
CA GLU A 12 -4.38 2.77 -2.08
C GLU A 12 -5.34 3.97 -2.16
N LYS A 13 -6.64 3.72 -2.21
CA LYS A 13 -7.71 4.72 -2.28
C LYS A 13 -8.89 4.25 -1.44
N GLY A 14 -9.49 5.14 -0.67
CA GLY A 14 -10.57 4.78 0.27
C GLY A 14 -11.32 5.98 0.81
N THR A 15 -12.35 5.76 1.61
CA THR A 15 -12.81 6.76 2.58
C THR A 15 -11.71 7.04 3.60
N ALA A 16 -11.81 8.17 4.33
CA ALA A 16 -10.86 8.44 5.39
C ALA A 16 -10.88 7.33 6.45
N GLU A 17 -12.07 6.87 6.82
CA GLU A 17 -12.25 5.77 7.77
C GLU A 17 -11.55 4.49 7.33
N GLU A 18 -11.78 4.03 6.09
CA GLU A 18 -11.12 2.84 5.53
C GLU A 18 -9.59 2.93 5.56
N ILE A 19 -9.03 4.08 5.15
CA ILE A 19 -7.57 4.29 5.13
C ILE A 19 -6.97 4.38 6.54
N PHE A 20 -7.66 4.99 7.50
CA PHE A 20 -7.15 5.16 8.86
C PHE A 20 -7.33 3.92 9.75
N GLN A 21 -8.43 3.17 9.57
CA GLN A 21 -8.76 2.03 10.42
C GLN A 21 -8.29 0.69 9.84
N THR A 22 -8.34 0.56 8.52
CA THR A 22 -8.07 -0.71 7.81
C THR A 22 -7.09 -0.50 6.64
N PRO A 23 -5.94 0.17 6.82
CA PRO A 23 -4.96 0.34 5.75
C PRO A 23 -4.50 -1.01 5.22
N SER A 24 -4.44 -1.15 3.90
CA SER A 24 -4.25 -2.44 3.23
C SER A 24 -2.91 -2.55 2.51
N HIS A 25 -2.43 -1.49 1.86
CA HIS A 25 -1.10 -1.52 1.25
C HIS A 25 -0.03 -1.46 2.36
N PRO A 26 1.02 -2.32 2.34
CA PRO A 26 2.07 -2.32 3.38
C PRO A 26 2.72 -0.94 3.62
N TYR A 27 2.86 -0.13 2.56
CA TYR A 27 3.25 1.28 2.68
C TYR A 27 2.26 2.11 3.53
N THR A 28 0.96 2.05 3.26
CA THR A 28 -0.07 2.77 4.02
C THR A 28 -0.10 2.32 5.47
N VAL A 29 0.03 1.01 5.72
CA VAL A 29 0.15 0.44 7.07
C VAL A 29 1.36 1.06 7.80
N GLY A 30 2.51 1.12 7.12
CA GLY A 30 3.71 1.76 7.63
C GLY A 30 3.52 3.26 7.95
N LEU A 31 2.79 4.00 7.10
CA LEU A 31 2.45 5.40 7.35
C LEU A 31 1.59 5.54 8.60
N MET A 32 0.55 4.70 8.77
CA MET A 32 -0.30 4.74 9.97
C MET A 32 0.50 4.41 11.23
N ALA A 33 1.42 3.45 11.16
CA ALA A 33 2.31 3.09 12.27
C ALA A 33 3.34 4.19 12.60
N SER A 34 3.72 5.02 11.62
CA SER A 34 4.67 6.13 11.81
C SER A 34 4.04 7.36 12.50
N LYS A 35 2.71 7.42 12.59
CA LYS A 35 1.99 8.54 13.21
C LYS A 35 2.15 8.49 14.75
N PRO A 36 2.66 9.56 15.38
CA PRO A 36 2.68 9.64 16.84
C PRO A 36 1.25 9.60 17.39
N SER A 37 0.99 8.68 18.33
CA SER A 37 -0.25 8.75 19.11
C SER A 37 -0.07 9.77 20.24
N LEU A 38 -0.96 10.76 20.31
CA LEU A 38 -0.94 11.81 21.35
C LEU A 38 -0.93 11.24 22.79
N ASN A 39 -1.43 10.02 22.98
CA ASN A 39 -1.53 9.34 24.27
C ASN A 39 -0.46 8.26 24.52
N LYS A 40 0.50 8.04 23.60
CA LYS A 40 1.60 7.10 23.82
C LYS A 40 2.94 7.81 23.69
N LYS A 41 3.68 7.90 24.79
CA LYS A 41 5.12 8.20 24.77
C LYS A 41 5.86 7.03 24.11
N VAL A 42 5.88 6.99 22.78
CA VAL A 42 6.73 6.07 22.03
C VAL A 42 8.15 6.62 22.04
N ARG A 43 9.10 5.78 22.47
CA ARG A 43 10.52 6.14 22.59
C ARG A 43 11.20 6.37 21.23
N ARG A 44 10.62 5.84 20.15
CA ARG A 44 11.05 6.01 18.76
C ARG A 44 9.86 5.78 17.82
N LEU A 45 9.64 6.67 16.86
CA LEU A 45 8.62 6.50 15.83
C LEU A 45 9.07 5.38 14.87
N TYR A 46 8.12 4.57 14.41
CA TYR A 46 8.41 3.60 13.34
C TYR A 46 8.73 4.36 12.06
N SER A 47 9.88 4.05 11.48
CA SER A 47 10.30 4.56 10.16
C SER A 47 10.32 3.40 9.18
N ILE A 48 9.69 3.56 8.03
CA ILE A 48 9.74 2.56 6.95
C ILE A 48 11.20 2.46 6.48
N PRO A 49 11.86 1.29 6.60
CA PRO A 49 13.28 1.15 6.26
C PRO A 49 13.53 1.30 4.75
N GLY A 50 14.78 1.58 4.38
CA GLY A 50 15.21 1.75 2.98
C GLY A 50 15.00 3.15 2.42
N GLN A 51 15.47 3.36 1.18
CA GLN A 51 15.40 4.64 0.47
C GLN A 51 14.29 4.62 -0.60
N VAL A 52 13.73 5.79 -0.87
CA VAL A 52 12.74 5.96 -1.96
C VAL A 52 13.46 5.75 -3.30
N PRO A 53 12.89 4.97 -4.24
CA PRO A 53 13.51 4.75 -5.54
C PRO A 53 13.60 6.06 -6.34
N ASN A 54 14.59 6.16 -7.21
CA ASN A 54 14.68 7.25 -8.18
C ASN A 54 13.51 7.15 -9.18
N PRO A 55 12.71 8.21 -9.39
CA PRO A 55 11.58 8.16 -10.31
C PRO A 55 11.95 8.16 -11.80
N ILE A 56 13.21 8.44 -12.16
CA ILE A 56 13.69 8.43 -13.54
C ILE A 56 13.78 6.98 -14.04
N ASP A 57 13.22 6.72 -15.22
CA ASP A 57 13.23 5.42 -15.91
C ASP A 57 12.77 4.26 -15.02
N MET A 58 11.76 4.51 -14.17
CA MET A 58 11.39 3.50 -13.18
C MET A 58 10.77 2.26 -13.86
N PRO A 59 11.33 1.07 -13.64
CA PRO A 59 10.84 -0.18 -14.23
C PRO A 59 9.40 -0.50 -13.82
N ASN A 60 8.68 -1.23 -14.69
CA ASN A 60 7.29 -1.63 -14.47
C ASN A 60 7.18 -2.77 -13.43
N TYR A 61 7.37 -2.47 -12.15
CA TYR A 61 7.11 -3.36 -11.01
C TYR A 61 6.56 -2.55 -9.83
N CYS A 62 6.07 -3.16 -8.75
CA CYS A 62 5.65 -2.41 -7.56
C CYS A 62 6.80 -1.57 -6.95
N TYR A 63 6.72 -0.23 -7.02
CA TYR A 63 7.79 0.69 -6.61
C TYR A 63 8.18 0.56 -5.12
N PHE A 64 7.31 -0.03 -4.31
CA PHE A 64 7.54 -0.28 -2.89
C PHE A 64 8.20 -1.64 -2.60
N ARG A 65 8.37 -2.53 -3.58
CA ARG A 65 8.77 -3.93 -3.36
C ARG A 65 10.06 -4.08 -2.54
N ASP A 66 11.05 -3.24 -2.76
CA ASP A 66 12.37 -3.34 -2.09
C ASP A 66 12.33 -2.88 -0.62
N ARG A 67 11.23 -2.26 -0.20
CA ARG A 67 10.96 -1.81 1.18
C ARG A 67 9.78 -2.55 1.81
N CYS A 68 9.13 -3.44 1.08
CA CYS A 68 7.93 -4.14 1.48
C CYS A 68 8.30 -5.38 2.30
N ASP A 69 7.85 -5.44 3.54
CA ASP A 69 8.00 -6.59 4.44
C ASP A 69 7.07 -7.77 4.07
N LYS A 70 6.15 -7.54 3.13
CA LYS A 70 5.22 -8.54 2.57
C LYS A 70 5.53 -8.93 1.13
N ARG A 71 6.73 -8.60 0.61
CA ARG A 71 7.13 -8.99 -0.74
C ARG A 71 7.15 -10.51 -0.88
N PHE A 72 6.66 -11.00 -2.02
CA PHE A 72 6.73 -12.39 -2.44
C PHE A 72 6.96 -12.46 -3.96
N GLU A 73 7.11 -13.65 -4.51
CA GLU A 73 7.51 -13.90 -5.91
C GLU A 73 6.71 -13.08 -6.94
N ARG A 74 5.39 -12.94 -6.75
CA ARG A 74 4.53 -12.18 -7.67
C ARG A 74 4.93 -10.71 -7.81
N CYS A 75 5.50 -10.12 -6.75
CA CYS A 75 5.95 -8.73 -6.74
C CYS A 75 7.17 -8.47 -7.65
N ASP A 76 7.83 -9.51 -8.13
CA ASP A 76 8.97 -9.39 -9.05
C ASP A 76 8.53 -9.19 -10.50
N GLY A 77 7.24 -9.40 -10.79
CA GLY A 77 6.60 -9.16 -12.07
C GLY A 77 6.16 -7.69 -12.28
N PRO A 78 5.17 -7.48 -13.18
CA PRO A 78 4.69 -6.15 -13.53
C PRO A 78 4.11 -5.37 -12.34
N TYR A 79 3.85 -4.06 -12.51
CA TYR A 79 3.13 -3.30 -11.48
C TYR A 79 1.73 -3.89 -11.25
N PRO A 80 1.29 -4.07 -9.98
CA PRO A 80 -0.02 -4.64 -9.68
C PRO A 80 -1.16 -3.73 -10.18
N GLU A 81 -2.16 -4.36 -10.77
CA GLU A 81 -3.42 -3.69 -11.10
C GLU A 81 -4.19 -3.25 -9.85
N GLU A 82 -5.31 -2.55 -10.05
CA GLU A 82 -6.19 -2.13 -8.96
C GLU A 82 -7.10 -3.28 -8.53
N TYR A 83 -7.09 -3.59 -7.23
CA TYR A 83 -7.96 -4.57 -6.59
C TYR A 83 -8.94 -3.84 -5.66
N PHE A 84 -10.24 -4.11 -5.79
CA PHE A 84 -11.27 -3.50 -4.96
C PHE A 84 -11.55 -4.37 -3.73
N LEU A 85 -11.43 -3.79 -2.55
CA LEU A 85 -11.76 -4.43 -1.27
C LEU A 85 -13.21 -4.14 -0.87
N THR A 86 -13.69 -2.95 -1.22
CA THR A 86 -15.08 -2.51 -1.11
C THR A 86 -15.43 -1.67 -2.35
N LYS A 87 -16.64 -1.10 -2.40
CA LYS A 87 -17.02 -0.13 -3.45
C LYS A 87 -16.20 1.16 -3.41
N THR A 88 -15.63 1.50 -2.26
CA THR A 88 -14.90 2.75 -2.03
C THR A 88 -13.41 2.54 -1.76
N HIS A 89 -13.00 1.32 -1.40
CA HIS A 89 -11.64 0.96 -1.03
C HIS A 89 -10.98 0.09 -2.10
N SER A 90 -9.87 0.58 -2.66
CA SER A 90 -9.04 -0.17 -3.60
C SER A 90 -7.56 -0.05 -3.26
N VAL A 91 -6.80 -1.04 -3.75
CA VAL A 91 -5.36 -1.18 -3.48
C VAL A 91 -4.65 -1.73 -4.71
N ASN A 92 -3.45 -1.22 -4.99
CA ASN A 92 -2.56 -1.75 -6.02
C ASN A 92 -1.50 -2.64 -5.35
N CYS A 93 -1.87 -3.88 -5.00
CA CYS A 93 -0.99 -4.82 -4.31
C CYS A 93 -1.40 -6.28 -4.56
N TYR A 94 -0.44 -7.13 -4.94
CA TYR A 94 -0.67 -8.55 -5.21
C TYR A 94 -1.14 -9.38 -4.01
N LEU A 95 -1.03 -8.86 -2.78
CA LEU A 95 -1.65 -9.50 -1.60
C LEU A 95 -3.16 -9.70 -1.75
N TYR A 96 -3.80 -8.95 -2.66
CA TYR A 96 -5.24 -8.96 -2.90
C TYR A 96 -5.62 -9.51 -4.27
N GLU A 97 -4.71 -10.18 -4.99
CA GLU A 97 -4.95 -10.72 -6.34
C GLU A 97 -6.17 -11.67 -6.37
N ASN A 98 -6.31 -12.53 -5.37
CA ASN A 98 -7.41 -13.51 -5.29
C ASN A 98 -8.79 -12.88 -5.00
N ARG A 99 -8.84 -11.67 -4.40
CA ARG A 99 -10.11 -10.94 -4.16
C ARG A 99 -10.77 -10.50 -5.45
N LYS A 100 -10.02 -10.46 -6.55
CA LYS A 100 -10.52 -10.09 -7.87
C LYS A 100 -11.36 -11.20 -8.51
N GLU A 101 -11.06 -12.46 -8.18
CA GLU A 101 -11.78 -13.62 -8.72
C GLU A 101 -13.19 -13.68 -8.14
N GLU A 102 -13.33 -13.41 -6.83
CA GLU A 102 -14.62 -13.37 -6.13
C GLU A 102 -15.58 -12.27 -6.62
N GLN A 103 -15.09 -11.24 -7.28
CA GLN A 103 -15.91 -10.14 -7.82
C GLN A 103 -16.28 -10.28 -9.30
N ARG A 104 -15.71 -11.25 -10.02
CA ARG A 104 -15.99 -11.48 -11.45
C ARG A 104 -17.11 -12.49 -11.72
N ASP A 105 -17.45 -13.31 -10.74
CA ASP A 105 -18.51 -14.34 -10.82
C ASP A 105 -19.85 -13.89 -10.17
N GLY A 106 -20.05 -12.59 -9.97
CA GLY A 106 -21.24 -12.00 -9.34
C GLY A 106 -22.04 -11.06 -10.24
#